data_AF-A0AAD5IP17-F1
#
_entry.id   AF-A0AAD5IP17-F1
#
_cell.length_a   1.000
_cell.length_b   1.000
_cell.length_c   1.000
_cell.angle_alpha   90.00
_cell.angle_beta   90.00
_cell.angle_gamma   90.00
#
_symmetry.space_group_name_H-M   'P 1'
#
loop_
_entity.id
_entity.type
_entity.pdbx_description
1 polymer ?
#
loop_
_entity_poly.entity_id
_entity_poly.type
_entity_poly.pdbx_seq_one_letter_code
_entity_poly.pdbx_strand_id
1 'polypeptide(L)'
;MDLRGKVLFTIRKVHFFKRWECYKGDNGSNSNNYKQKPVFQVTKNGHITLLRSHDANFYKLEALGGNCKSALMKIVDNQGGVVAEAKRKHSSSSGNSVVLGDDVLTLVVDAHVDHSLVVALFTVYGLIQRML
;
A
#
# COMPACT_ATOMS: atom_id res chain seq x y z
N MET A 1 5.76 -10.38 -0.83
CA MET A 1 5.88 -11.84 -0.66
C MET A 1 5.73 -12.14 0.82
N ASP A 2 5.23 -13.32 1.21
CA ASP A 2 5.26 -13.71 2.62
C ASP A 2 6.64 -14.26 3.02
N LEU A 3 6.80 -14.62 4.31
CA LEU A 3 8.06 -15.16 4.85
C LEU A 3 8.47 -16.51 4.23
N ARG A 4 7.55 -17.21 3.55
CA ARG A 4 7.77 -18.52 2.93
C ARG A 4 8.10 -18.43 1.44
N GLY A 5 8.19 -17.22 0.89
CA GLY A 5 8.45 -17.04 -0.52
C GLY A 5 7.20 -16.99 -1.40
N LYS A 6 5.99 -17.05 -0.83
CA LYS A 6 4.74 -17.01 -1.61
C LYS A 6 4.42 -15.58 -2.04
N VAL A 7 4.15 -15.40 -3.33
CA VAL A 7 3.74 -14.10 -3.88
C VAL A 7 2.33 -13.76 -3.39
N LEU A 8 2.19 -12.60 -2.75
CA LEU A 8 0.89 -12.08 -2.28
C LEU A 8 0.26 -11.15 -3.32
N PHE A 9 1.08 -10.31 -3.93
CA PHE A 9 0.70 -9.40 -5.01
C PHE A 9 1.85 -9.23 -6.00
N THR A 10 1.48 -9.04 -7.26
CA THR A 10 2.38 -8.63 -8.34
C THR A 10 1.99 -7.21 -8.77
N ILE A 11 2.95 -6.29 -8.71
CA ILE A 11 2.76 -4.88 -9.08
C ILE A 11 3.34 -4.66 -10.48
N ARG A 12 2.53 -4.16 -11.42
CA ARG A 12 2.95 -3.88 -12.80
C ARG A 12 2.73 -2.42 -13.15
N LYS A 13 3.77 -1.73 -13.60
CA LYS A 13 3.66 -0.36 -14.13
C LYS A 13 3.20 -0.38 -15.58
N VAL A 14 2.07 0.26 -15.87
CA VAL A 14 1.55 0.41 -17.22
C VAL A 14 1.95 1.78 -17.74
N HIS A 15 3.01 1.79 -18.57
CA HIS A 15 3.70 3.00 -19.00
C HIS A 15 2.79 3.99 -19.74
N PHE A 16 1.89 3.50 -20.59
CA PHE A 16 0.99 4.35 -21.38
C PHE A 16 -0.02 5.11 -20.52
N PHE A 17 -0.51 4.50 -19.45
CA PHE A 17 -1.54 5.09 -18.58
C PHE A 17 -0.98 5.72 -17.29
N LYS A 18 0.35 5.74 -17.13
CA LYS A 18 1.03 6.23 -15.90
C LYS A 18 0.39 5.70 -14.61
N ARG A 19 -0.02 4.43 -14.64
CA ARG A 19 -0.72 3.74 -13.55
C ARG A 19 -0.02 2.44 -13.18
N TRP A 20 -0.31 1.96 -11.99
CA TRP A 20 0.12 0.67 -11.49
C TRP A 20 -1.09 -0.24 -11.40
N GLU A 21 -0.97 -1.43 -11.97
CA GLU A 21 -1.95 -2.50 -11.87
C GLU A 21 -1.42 -3.57 -10.93
N CYS A 22 -2.25 -3.96 -9.97
CA CYS A 22 -1.85 -4.91 -8.95
C CYS A 22 -2.71 -6.17 -9.04
N TYR A 23 -2.05 -7.32 -9.11
CA TYR A 23 -2.65 -8.62 -9.31
C TYR A 23 -2.45 -9.44 -8.04
N LYS A 24 -3.46 -10.20 -7.59
CA LYS A 24 -3.28 -11.12 -6.44
C LYS A 24 -2.36 -12.25 -6.87
N GLY A 25 -1.41 -12.62 -6.04
CA GLY A 25 -0.57 -13.80 -6.28
C GLY A 25 -1.44 -15.06 -6.31
N ASP A 26 -1.22 -15.90 -7.31
CA ASP A 26 -1.98 -17.13 -7.50
C ASP A 26 -1.38 -18.27 -6.69
N ASN A 27 -2.24 -19.14 -6.13
CA ASN A 27 -1.84 -20.14 -5.15
C ASN A 27 -1.53 -21.52 -5.78
N GLY A 28 -1.25 -21.56 -7.08
CA GLY A 28 -0.90 -22.80 -7.79
C GLY A 28 -1.95 -23.33 -8.78
N SER A 29 -2.97 -22.55 -9.16
CA SER A 29 -3.81 -22.95 -10.29
C SER A 29 -3.14 -22.59 -11.61
N ASN A 30 -2.88 -23.63 -12.41
CA ASN A 30 -2.37 -23.63 -13.77
C ASN A 30 -3.38 -22.96 -14.75
N SER A 31 -3.78 -21.73 -14.46
CA SER A 31 -4.73 -20.97 -15.29
C SER A 31 -3.94 -20.03 -16.18
N ASN A 32 -3.84 -20.43 -17.45
CA ASN A 32 -3.40 -19.63 -18.59
C ASN A 32 -3.38 -18.11 -18.32
N ASN A 33 -2.16 -17.56 -18.20
CA ASN A 33 -1.77 -16.21 -17.76
C ASN A 33 -2.39 -15.01 -18.51
N TYR A 34 -3.40 -15.21 -19.37
CA TYR A 34 -3.92 -14.19 -20.29
C TYR A 34 -5.21 -13.50 -19.81
N LYS A 35 -5.77 -13.88 -18.64
CA LYS A 35 -7.09 -13.37 -18.18
C LYS A 35 -7.16 -12.86 -16.74
N GLN A 36 -6.06 -12.88 -15.97
CA GLN A 36 -6.13 -12.34 -14.61
C GLN A 36 -6.39 -10.84 -14.66
N LYS A 37 -7.56 -10.43 -14.15
CA LYS A 37 -7.90 -9.01 -13.99
C LYS A 37 -7.16 -8.46 -12.76
N PRO A 38 -6.66 -7.21 -12.82
CA PRO A 38 -6.08 -6.57 -11.64
C PRO A 38 -7.11 -6.50 -10.52
N VAL A 39 -6.64 -6.66 -9.29
CA VAL A 39 -7.43 -6.50 -8.06
C VAL A 39 -7.67 -5.03 -7.79
N PHE A 40 -6.65 -4.21 -8.03
CA PHE A 40 -6.73 -2.76 -7.87
C PHE A 40 -5.77 -2.04 -8.82
N GLN A 41 -6.06 -0.76 -9.02
CA GLN A 41 -5.23 0.16 -9.78
C GLN A 41 -4.88 1.38 -8.95
N VAL A 42 -3.66 1.90 -9.14
CA VAL A 42 -3.21 3.13 -8.49
C VAL A 42 -2.71 4.09 -9.56
N THR A 43 -3.16 5.34 -9.48
CA THR A 43 -2.68 6.42 -10.36
C THR A 43 -1.49 7.15 -9.74
N LYS A 44 -0.73 7.90 -10.54
CA LYS A 44 0.38 8.74 -10.04
C LYS A 44 -0.08 9.74 -8.95
N ASN A 45 -1.35 10.14 -8.96
CA ASN A 45 -1.92 11.07 -7.98
C ASN A 45 -2.30 10.39 -6.66
N GLY A 46 -2.02 9.09 -6.50
CA GLY A 46 -2.34 8.34 -5.27
C GLY A 46 -3.79 7.87 -5.19
N HIS A 47 -4.60 8.05 -6.24
CA HIS A 47 -5.96 7.51 -6.28
C HIS A 47 -5.92 6.01 -6.48
N ILE A 48 -6.65 5.26 -5.63
CA ILE A 48 -6.72 3.81 -5.66
C ILE A 48 -8.15 3.39 -6.02
N THR A 49 -8.25 2.52 -7.02
CA THR A 49 -9.52 1.92 -7.44
C THR A 49 -9.46 0.42 -7.20
N LEU A 50 -10.33 -0.11 -6.33
CA LEU A 50 -10.53 -1.55 -6.21
C LEU A 50 -11.44 -2.04 -7.34
N LEU A 51 -11.00 -3.08 -8.05
CA LEU A 51 -11.67 -3.60 -9.25
C LEU A 51 -12.42 -4.92 -9.03
N ARG A 52 -12.21 -5.56 -7.87
CA ARG A 52 -12.84 -6.84 -7.52
C ARG A 52 -13.93 -6.72 -6.44
N SER A 53 -14.17 -5.52 -5.93
CA SER A 53 -15.21 -5.27 -4.93
C SER A 53 -16.55 -5.03 -5.64
N HIS A 54 -17.63 -5.65 -5.14
CA HIS A 54 -18.98 -5.49 -5.67
C HIS A 54 -19.48 -4.06 -5.49
N ASP A 55 -18.98 -3.39 -4.44
CA ASP A 55 -19.05 -1.95 -4.25
C ASP A 55 -17.76 -1.31 -4.74
N ALA A 56 -17.86 -0.25 -5.53
CA ALA A 56 -16.72 0.52 -5.99
C ALA A 56 -16.08 1.26 -4.78
N ASN A 57 -15.32 0.51 -3.98
CA ASN A 57 -14.57 1.04 -2.86
C ASN A 57 -13.34 1.74 -3.41
N PHE A 58 -13.31 3.05 -3.22
CA PHE A 58 -12.19 3.90 -3.59
C PHE A 58 -11.42 4.24 -2.32
N TYR A 59 -10.10 4.08 -2.42
CA TYR A 59 -9.19 4.58 -1.39
C TYR A 59 -8.36 5.70 -2.00
N LYS A 60 -7.84 6.57 -1.14
CA LYS A 60 -6.90 7.61 -1.54
C LYS A 60 -5.67 7.58 -0.65
N LEU A 61 -4.51 7.64 -1.29
CA LEU A 61 -3.23 7.86 -0.62
C LEU A 61 -3.07 9.35 -0.38
N GLU A 62 -2.98 9.75 0.88
CA GLU A 62 -2.72 11.12 1.26
C GLU A 62 -1.35 11.23 1.93
N ALA A 63 -0.48 12.00 1.30
CA ALA A 63 0.75 12.46 1.91
C ALA A 63 0.42 13.60 2.89
N LEU A 64 0.92 13.52 4.13
CA LEU A 64 0.82 14.63 5.06
C LEU A 64 1.94 15.64 4.72
N GLY A 65 1.61 16.62 3.88
CA GLY A 65 2.51 17.73 3.59
C GLY A 65 2.55 18.74 4.75
N GLY A 66 3.74 19.03 5.26
CA GLY A 66 3.98 20.13 6.21
C GLY A 66 3.66 19.81 7.68
N ASN A 67 4.63 20.04 8.57
CA ASN A 67 4.57 20.04 10.04
C ASN A 67 4.05 18.80 10.80
N CYS A 68 3.55 17.75 10.14
CA CYS A 68 3.17 16.52 10.84
C CYS A 68 4.43 15.67 11.16
N LYS A 69 4.96 15.79 12.39
CA LYS A 69 6.24 15.18 12.79
C LYS A 69 6.20 13.65 12.94
N SER A 70 5.04 12.99 12.82
CA SER A 70 4.88 11.57 13.20
C SER A 70 4.35 10.64 12.11
N ALA A 71 3.47 11.09 11.20
CA ALA A 71 2.88 10.26 10.14
C ALA A 71 3.31 10.74 8.75
N LEU A 72 3.86 9.83 7.94
CA LEU A 72 4.35 10.14 6.59
C LEU A 72 3.25 9.99 5.54
N MET A 73 2.32 9.05 5.75
CA MET A 73 1.23 8.77 4.83
C MET A 73 0.04 8.12 5.52
N LYS A 74 -1.16 8.40 5.02
CA LYS A 74 -2.39 7.67 5.36
C LYS A 74 -3.12 7.17 4.12
N ILE A 75 -3.86 6.08 4.29
CA ILE A 75 -4.86 5.59 3.34
C ILE A 75 -6.21 5.96 3.92
N VAL A 76 -7.01 6.69 3.13
CA VAL A 76 -8.38 7.05 3.51
C VAL A 76 -9.37 6.31 2.63
N ASP A 77 -10.50 5.90 3.21
CA ASP A 77 -11.64 5.37 2.48
C ASP A 77 -12.46 6.49 1.79
N ASN A 78 -13.56 6.10 1.16
CA ASN A 78 -14.47 7.02 0.47
C ASN A 78 -15.28 7.93 1.41
N GLN A 79 -15.37 7.61 2.70
CA GLN A 79 -16.00 8.42 3.74
C GLN A 79 -14.98 9.36 4.43
N GLY A 80 -13.70 9.28 4.05
CA GLY A 80 -12.60 10.03 4.67
C GLY A 80 -12.05 9.39 5.95
N GLY A 81 -12.50 8.18 6.30
CA GLY A 81 -11.98 7.40 7.42
C GLY A 81 -10.56 6.93 7.14
N VAL A 82 -9.67 7.05 8.13
CA VAL A 82 -8.29 6.55 8.02
C VAL A 82 -8.29 5.06 8.29
N VAL A 83 -7.99 4.26 7.27
CA VAL A 83 -7.96 2.79 7.37
C VAL A 83 -6.56 2.24 7.59
N ALA A 84 -5.53 3.04 7.26
CA ALA A 84 -4.15 2.74 7.56
C ALA A 84 -3.29 4.00 7.58
N GLU A 85 -2.23 3.98 8.38
CA GLU A 85 -1.24 5.06 8.47
C GLU A 85 0.17 4.49 8.61
N ALA A 86 1.16 5.12 7.98
CA ALA A 86 2.57 4.86 8.27
C ALA A 86 3.18 6.00 9.06
N LYS A 87 3.91 5.61 10.09
CA LYS A 87 4.63 6.47 11.03
C LYS A 87 6.10 6.13 11.03
N ARG A 88 6.95 7.08 11.40
CA ARG A 88 8.37 6.77 11.65
C ARG A 88 8.49 5.82 12.84
N LYS A 89 9.32 4.80 12.70
CA LYS A 89 9.55 3.85 13.80
C LYS A 89 10.54 4.46 14.79
N HIS A 90 10.14 4.50 16.06
CA HIS A 90 10.98 4.89 17.18
C HIS A 90 11.36 3.65 17.99
N SER A 91 12.63 3.56 18.40
CA SER A 91 13.06 2.58 19.39
C SER A 91 12.99 3.22 20.78
N SER A 92 12.23 2.60 21.68
CA SER A 92 12.04 3.05 23.07
C SER A 92 12.82 2.21 24.09
N SER A 93 13.81 1.42 23.66
CA SER A 93 14.38 0.36 24.53
C SER A 93 15.29 0.86 25.67
N SER A 94 15.62 2.15 25.78
CA SER A 94 16.52 2.62 26.86
C SER A 94 16.46 4.13 27.13
N GLY A 95 15.29 4.68 27.46
CA GLY A 95 15.15 6.04 28.03
C GLY A 95 15.39 7.22 27.07
N ASN A 96 16.08 7.00 25.95
CA ASN A 96 16.25 7.96 24.85
C ASN A 96 15.57 7.40 23.60
N SER A 97 14.57 8.11 23.07
CA SER A 97 13.90 7.72 21.83
C SER A 97 14.88 7.89 20.67
N VAL A 98 15.33 6.77 20.11
CA VAL A 98 16.15 6.78 18.89
C VAL A 98 15.20 6.63 17.71
N VAL A 99 15.18 7.63 16.83
CA VAL A 99 14.50 7.54 15.54
C VAL A 99 15.30 6.58 14.68
N LEU A 100 14.65 5.53 14.15
CA LEU A 100 15.30 4.63 13.19
C LEU A 100 15.45 5.33 11.83
N GLY A 101 16.09 4.66 10.88
CA GLY A 101 16.28 5.19 9.52
C GLY A 101 14.98 5.69 8.90
N ASP A 102 15.09 6.67 7.99
CA ASP A 102 13.93 7.27 7.31
C ASP A 102 13.15 6.26 6.45
N ASP A 103 13.76 5.12 6.12
CA ASP A 103 13.19 3.94 5.46
C ASP A 103 12.46 2.98 6.42
N VAL A 104 12.59 3.18 7.73
CA VAL A 104 12.01 2.30 8.75
C VAL A 104 10.70 2.88 9.28
N LEU A 105 9.59 2.28 8.83
CA LEU A 105 8.24 2.73 9.15
C LEU A 105 7.48 1.71 10.00
N THR A 106 6.60 2.22 10.85
CA THR A 106 5.55 1.47 11.53
C THR A 106 4.24 1.70 10.79
N LEU A 107 3.60 0.63 10.34
CA LEU A 107 2.29 0.66 9.72
C LEU A 107 1.22 0.30 10.75
N VAL A 108 0.27 1.19 10.97
CA VAL A 108 -0.94 0.95 11.78
C VAL A 108 -2.09 0.73 10.81
N VAL A 109 -2.80 -0.38 10.95
CA VAL A 109 -3.87 -0.79 10.04
C VAL A 109 -5.11 -1.12 10.86
N ASP A 110 -6.27 -0.68 10.39
CA ASP A 110 -7.54 -1.04 11.00
C ASP A 110 -7.77 -2.56 10.97
N ALA A 111 -8.32 -3.09 12.06
CA ALA A 111 -8.45 -4.53 12.29
C ALA A 111 -9.23 -5.27 11.19
N HIS A 112 -10.14 -4.59 10.50
CA HIS A 112 -11.02 -5.16 9.47
C HIS A 112 -10.43 -5.08 8.05
N VAL A 113 -9.21 -4.54 7.89
CA VAL A 113 -8.59 -4.30 6.59
C VAL A 113 -7.55 -5.39 6.28
N ASP A 114 -7.52 -5.86 5.02
CA ASP A 114 -6.51 -6.81 4.57
C ASP A 114 -5.11 -6.15 4.64
N HIS A 115 -4.28 -6.64 5.57
CA HIS A 115 -2.94 -6.11 5.80
C HIS A 115 -2.03 -6.30 4.58
N SER A 116 -2.22 -7.38 3.82
CA SER A 116 -1.46 -7.62 2.59
C SER A 116 -1.80 -6.60 1.50
N LEU A 117 -3.07 -6.18 1.42
CA LEU A 117 -3.50 -5.10 0.53
C LEU A 117 -2.83 -3.78 0.94
N VAL A 118 -2.87 -3.43 2.22
CA VAL A 118 -2.24 -2.19 2.71
C VAL A 118 -0.76 -2.15 2.38
N VAL A 119 -0.02 -3.22 2.66
CA VAL A 119 1.42 -3.30 2.32
C VAL A 119 1.65 -3.12 0.82
N ALA A 120 0.81 -3.71 -0.04
CA ALA A 120 0.90 -3.51 -1.49
C ALA A 120 0.64 -2.05 -1.89
N LEU A 121 -0.33 -1.37 -1.28
CA LEU A 121 -0.63 0.04 -1.55
C LEU A 121 0.53 0.96 -1.12
N PHE A 122 1.09 0.74 0.07
CA PHE A 122 2.28 1.47 0.54
C PHE A 122 3.49 1.23 -0.38
N THR A 123 3.67 0.01 -0.89
CA THR A 123 4.73 -0.32 -1.86
C THR A 123 4.56 0.47 -3.15
N VAL A 124 3.35 0.51 -3.72
CA VAL A 124 3.08 1.30 -4.94
C VAL A 124 3.31 2.78 -4.70
N TYR A 125 2.92 3.30 -3.54
CA TYR A 125 3.20 4.69 -3.20
C TYR A 125 4.70 5.00 -3.13
N GLY A 126 5.50 4.14 -2.50
CA GLY A 126 6.96 4.28 -2.49
C GLY A 126 7.53 4.32 -3.91
N LEU A 127 7.01 3.49 -4.83
CA LEU A 127 7.39 3.53 -6.25
C LEU A 127 6.97 4.83 -6.97
N ILE A 128 5.82 5.42 -6.59
CA ILE A 128 5.36 6.71 -7.13
C ILE A 128 6.28 7.84 -6.67
N GLN A 129 6.64 7.86 -5.38
CA GLN A 129 7.50 8.87 -4.76
C GLN A 129 9.00 8.64 -4.99
N ARG A 130 9.38 7.51 -5.62
CA ARG A 130 10.79 7.08 -5.79
C ARG A 130 11.51 6.91 -4.46
N MET A 131 10.80 6.41 -3.45
CA MET A 131 11.32 6.03 -2.13
C MET A 131 11.65 4.53 -2.04
N LEU A 132 11.28 3.75 -3.06
CA LEU A 132 11.53 2.31 -3.23
C LEU A 132 12.04 2.01 -4.63
#